data_AF-A0A7C1C0S7-F1
#
_entry.id   AF-A0A7C1C0S7-F1
#
_cell.length_a   1.000
_cell.length_b   1.000
_cell.length_c   1.000
_cell.angle_alpha   90.00
_cell.angle_beta   90.00
_cell.angle_gamma   90.00
#
_symmetry.space_group_name_H-M   'P 1'
#
loop_
_entity.id
_entity.type
_entity.pdbx_description
1 polymer ?
#
loop_
_entity_poly.entity_id
_entity_poly.type
_entity_poly.pdbx_seq_one_letter_code
_entity_poly.pdbx_strand_id
1 'polypeptide(L)'
;MTKNPIKRNLISTNSLWGLLVFILLFIAGQPSAIAQQSDSTSAPKGKVLDQVVAVVGNTLILESDIENQYLNYRMRGSINGTEEDMKCEILESLLYQKLMVAQAEVDSIEVNKAQVSAELERRLSGFINQFGSQEKLEKYYGKSMSEIKSEIHNIVKDQMLAQQVQQKIISNITVTPSEIKAFYKKKPKDSIPMI
;
A
#
# COMPACT_ATOMS: atom_id res chain seq x y z
N MET A 1 -37.60 19.27 -7.34
CA MET A 1 -37.68 19.85 -5.97
C MET A 1 -37.02 18.87 -5.02
N THR A 2 -36.09 19.17 -4.12
CA THR A 2 -35.31 20.37 -3.77
C THR A 2 -34.20 19.83 -2.87
N LYS A 3 -32.93 20.01 -3.25
CA LYS A 3 -31.78 19.96 -2.34
C LYS A 3 -31.91 21.11 -1.34
N ASN A 4 -31.71 20.88 -0.03
CA ASN A 4 -30.89 21.76 0.83
C ASN A 4 -30.87 21.32 2.31
N PRO A 5 -29.87 21.78 3.09
CA PRO A 5 -29.13 20.95 4.01
C PRO A 5 -29.21 21.48 5.45
N ILE A 6 -28.75 20.67 6.39
CA ILE A 6 -28.55 21.11 7.78
C ILE A 6 -27.29 21.98 7.81
N LYS A 7 -27.49 23.30 7.95
CA LYS A 7 -26.43 24.30 8.07
C LYS A 7 -25.84 24.30 9.48
N ARG A 8 -24.50 24.37 9.50
CA ARG A 8 -23.63 24.74 10.61
C ARG A 8 -24.14 25.99 11.32
N ASN A 9 -24.32 25.91 12.64
CA ASN A 9 -24.58 27.07 13.48
C ASN A 9 -23.26 27.76 13.86
N LEU A 10 -23.29 29.07 13.67
CA LEU A 10 -22.22 30.02 13.90
C LEU A 10 -21.96 30.20 15.40
N ILE A 11 -20.68 30.25 15.77
CA ILE A 11 -20.22 30.80 17.05
C ILE A 11 -20.23 32.32 16.87
N SER A 12 -21.13 33.00 17.59
CA SER A 12 -21.22 34.45 17.65
C SER A 12 -21.52 34.87 19.08
N THR A 13 -20.61 35.63 19.66
CA THR A 13 -20.81 36.87 20.43
C THR A 13 -19.72 37.01 21.50
N ASN A 14 -18.83 37.97 21.23
CA ASN A 14 -17.78 38.47 22.09
C ASN A 14 -18.38 39.12 23.35
N SER A 15 -17.89 38.70 24.53
CA SER A 15 -18.16 39.39 25.80
C SER A 15 -17.16 40.54 25.99
N LEU A 16 -17.58 41.72 25.55
CA LEU A 16 -16.92 43.02 25.67
C LEU A 16 -17.21 43.67 27.04
N TRP A 17 -16.90 43.03 28.17
CA TRP A 17 -17.13 43.61 29.51
C TRP A 17 -15.94 43.47 30.48
N GLY A 18 -14.74 43.21 29.95
CA GLY A 18 -13.49 43.07 30.76
C GLY A 18 -12.44 44.16 30.55
N LEU A 19 -12.78 45.27 29.87
CA LEU A 19 -11.81 46.25 29.34
C LEU A 19 -11.87 47.64 30.02
N LEU A 20 -12.26 47.73 31.30
CA LEU A 20 -12.49 49.03 31.95
C LEU A 20 -11.82 49.28 33.32
N VAL A 21 -10.83 48.48 33.76
CA VAL A 21 -10.22 48.68 35.11
C VAL A 21 -8.68 48.71 35.16
N PHE A 22 -7.94 48.49 34.08
CA PHE A 22 -6.45 48.48 34.15
C PHE A 22 -5.75 49.37 33.10
N ILE A 23 -6.36 50.51 32.75
CA ILE A 23 -5.66 51.63 32.11
C ILE A 23 -5.68 52.80 33.09
N LEU A 24 -4.80 52.75 34.11
CA LEU A 24 -4.47 53.91 34.96
C LEU A 24 -3.18 53.69 35.77
N LEU A 25 -2.11 53.24 35.10
CA LEU A 25 -0.73 53.38 35.60
C LEU A 25 0.25 53.47 34.43
N PHE A 26 0.05 54.52 33.63
CA PHE A 26 1.06 55.09 32.74
C PHE A 26 1.66 56.27 33.52
N ILE A 27 2.97 56.26 33.79
CA ILE A 27 3.91 57.40 33.72
C ILE A 27 5.25 56.97 34.34
N ALA A 28 6.30 57.10 33.52
CA ALA A 28 7.72 57.25 33.82
C ALA A 28 8.65 56.06 33.45
N GLY A 29 9.42 56.26 32.38
CA GLY A 29 10.78 55.69 32.24
C GLY A 29 11.03 54.81 31.02
N GLN A 30 11.60 55.38 29.95
CA GLN A 30 12.45 54.68 28.97
C GLN A 30 13.91 54.85 29.44
N PRO A 31 14.82 53.87 29.25
CA PRO A 31 15.60 53.86 28.00
C PRO A 31 16.01 52.46 27.46
N SER A 32 15.94 52.34 26.13
CA SER A 32 16.79 51.58 25.19
C SER A 32 17.47 50.26 25.61
N ALA A 33 16.95 49.15 25.08
CA ALA A 33 17.75 48.02 24.56
C ALA A 33 16.92 47.25 23.51
N ILE A 34 17.33 47.30 22.24
CA ILE A 34 16.79 46.41 21.19
C ILE A 34 17.54 45.08 21.33
N ALA A 35 16.92 44.10 21.99
CA ALA A 35 17.30 42.71 21.84
C ALA A 35 16.48 42.12 20.68
N GLN A 36 17.15 41.67 19.61
CA GLN A 36 16.52 40.93 18.53
C GLN A 36 16.09 39.56 19.06
N GLN A 37 14.79 39.36 19.24
CA GLN A 37 14.22 38.05 19.52
C GLN A 37 13.96 37.33 18.19
N SER A 38 14.92 36.51 17.77
CA SER A 38 14.73 35.52 16.72
C SER A 38 14.06 34.28 17.32
N ASP A 39 12.73 34.30 17.43
CA ASP A 39 11.95 33.07 17.65
C ASP A 39 11.83 32.31 16.34
N SER A 40 12.90 31.57 16.02
CA SER A 40 12.94 30.56 14.96
C SER A 40 12.58 29.18 15.52
N THR A 41 11.40 29.02 16.12
CA THR A 41 10.86 27.68 16.42
C THR A 41 10.07 27.16 15.22
N SER A 42 10.76 26.89 14.11
CA SER A 42 10.30 25.87 13.17
C SER A 42 10.71 24.52 13.73
N ALA A 43 9.85 23.92 14.56
CA ALA A 43 9.97 22.50 14.86
C ALA A 43 10.10 21.76 13.51
N PRO A 44 11.13 20.93 13.29
CA PRO A 44 11.18 20.12 12.09
C PRO A 44 9.90 19.28 12.11
N LYS A 45 9.02 19.49 11.12
CA LYS A 45 7.92 18.57 10.87
C LYS A 45 8.58 17.21 10.74
N GLY A 46 8.40 16.35 11.74
CA GLY A 46 9.01 15.03 11.78
C GLY A 46 8.75 14.37 10.43
N LYS A 47 9.82 13.86 9.80
CA LYS A 47 9.70 13.05 8.60
C LYS A 47 8.74 11.92 8.96
N VAL A 48 7.55 11.89 8.35
CA VAL A 48 6.62 10.77 8.51
C VAL A 48 7.41 9.54 8.07
N LEU A 49 7.76 8.69 9.04
CA LEU A 49 8.28 7.37 8.77
C LEU A 49 7.14 6.56 8.17
N ASP A 50 7.48 5.65 7.27
CA ASP A 50 6.54 4.83 6.50
C ASP A 50 5.34 4.36 7.34
N GLN A 51 4.13 4.67 6.87
CA GLN A 51 2.92 4.46 7.64
C GLN A 51 2.45 3.01 7.51
N VAL A 52 2.00 2.42 8.63
CA VAL A 52 1.30 1.13 8.62
C VAL A 52 -0.16 1.37 8.22
N VAL A 53 -0.57 0.78 7.11
CA VAL A 53 -1.95 0.88 6.58
C VAL A 53 -2.83 -0.24 7.12
N ALA A 54 -2.27 -1.45 7.27
CA ALA A 54 -2.98 -2.60 7.80
C ALA A 54 -2.05 -3.61 8.50
N VAL A 55 -2.62 -4.46 9.35
CA VAL A 55 -1.93 -5.55 10.05
C VAL A 55 -2.70 -6.84 9.83
N VAL A 56 -2.02 -7.89 9.38
CA VAL A 56 -2.61 -9.21 9.12
C VAL A 56 -1.75 -10.27 9.81
N GLY A 57 -2.27 -10.87 10.88
CA GLY A 57 -1.52 -11.80 11.73
C GLY A 57 -0.25 -11.12 12.27
N ASN A 58 0.91 -11.63 11.88
CA ASN A 58 2.23 -11.11 12.26
C ASN A 58 2.88 -10.21 11.20
N THR A 59 2.19 -9.91 10.09
CA THR A 59 2.73 -9.10 8.99
C THR A 59 2.08 -7.73 8.91
N LEU A 60 2.89 -6.71 8.58
CA LEU A 60 2.44 -5.33 8.35
C LEU A 60 2.33 -5.07 6.85
N ILE A 61 1.35 -4.25 6.47
CA ILE A 61 1.25 -3.67 5.12
C ILE A 61 1.55 -2.17 5.25
N LEU A 62 2.58 -1.74 4.54
CA LEU A 62 3.07 -0.36 4.59
C LEU A 62 2.47 0.47 3.46
N GLU A 63 2.38 1.78 3.66
CA GLU A 63 1.96 2.71 2.61
C GLU A 63 2.93 2.68 1.43
N SER A 64 4.23 2.56 1.71
CA SER A 64 5.25 2.44 0.66
C SER A 64 5.06 1.19 -0.22
N ASP A 65 4.56 0.07 0.31
CA ASP A 65 4.29 -1.14 -0.47
C ASP A 65 3.21 -0.87 -1.53
N ILE A 66 2.14 -0.19 -1.13
CA ILE A 66 1.02 0.17 -2.01
C ILE A 66 1.49 1.16 -3.08
N GLU A 67 2.23 2.19 -2.69
CA GLU A 67 2.73 3.21 -3.62
C GLU A 67 3.74 2.63 -4.62
N ASN A 68 4.68 1.80 -4.15
CA ASN A 68 5.64 1.13 -5.02
C ASN A 68 4.93 0.22 -6.03
N GLN A 69 3.93 -0.53 -5.59
CA GLN A 69 3.16 -1.38 -6.48
C GLN A 69 2.31 -0.58 -7.48
N TYR A 70 1.73 0.54 -7.04
CA TYR A 70 1.00 1.46 -7.92
C TYR A 70 1.91 2.06 -9.00
N LEU A 71 3.10 2.56 -8.62
CA LEU A 71 4.09 3.06 -9.58
C LEU A 71 4.48 1.99 -10.61
N ASN A 72 4.64 0.73 -10.17
CA ASN A 72 4.90 -0.39 -11.08
C ASN A 72 3.75 -0.63 -12.08
N TYR A 73 2.49 -0.55 -11.66
CA TYR A 73 1.34 -0.65 -12.57
C TYR A 73 1.30 0.52 -13.57
N ARG A 74 1.58 1.74 -13.10
CA ARG A 74 1.65 2.92 -13.97
C ARG A 74 2.73 2.79 -15.04
N MET A 75 3.92 2.32 -14.68
CA MET A 75 5.03 2.11 -15.63
C MET A 75 4.69 1.07 -16.70
N ARG A 76 3.85 0.08 -16.38
CA ARG A 76 3.38 -0.96 -17.32
C ARG A 76 2.18 -0.51 -18.16
N GLY A 77 1.67 0.71 -17.96
CA GLY A 77 0.46 1.21 -18.64
C GLY A 77 -0.82 0.46 -18.24
N SER A 78 -0.82 -0.24 -17.11
CA SER A 78 -1.94 -1.08 -16.64
C SER A 78 -2.82 -0.32 -15.64
N ILE A 79 -3.30 0.87 -16.02
CA ILE A 79 -4.18 1.69 -15.16
C ILE A 79 -5.62 1.53 -15.64
N ASN A 80 -6.49 1.04 -14.76
CA ASN A 80 -7.93 0.99 -14.97
C ASN A 80 -8.60 1.81 -13.85
N GLY A 81 -9.46 2.77 -14.19
CA GLY A 81 -10.14 3.57 -13.17
C GLY A 81 -9.28 4.67 -12.55
N THR A 82 -9.64 5.10 -11.34
CA THR A 82 -8.96 6.21 -10.64
C THR A 82 -7.75 5.71 -9.83
N GLU A 83 -6.89 6.64 -9.42
CA GLU A 83 -5.75 6.32 -8.55
C GLU A 83 -6.20 5.67 -7.23
N GLU A 84 -7.28 6.17 -6.64
CA GLU A 84 -7.84 5.64 -5.39
C GLU A 84 -8.36 4.22 -5.56
N ASP A 85 -9.06 3.94 -6.66
CA ASP A 85 -9.56 2.60 -6.98
C ASP A 85 -8.39 1.61 -7.12
N MET A 86 -7.36 1.99 -7.88
CA MET A 86 -6.17 1.15 -8.08
C MET A 86 -5.43 0.88 -6.76
N LYS A 87 -5.27 1.89 -5.89
CA LYS A 87 -4.65 1.69 -4.58
C LYS A 87 -5.49 0.80 -3.68
N CYS A 88 -6.81 0.89 -3.75
CA CYS A 88 -7.72 -0.03 -3.05
C CYS A 88 -7.54 -1.47 -3.55
N GLU A 89 -7.52 -1.70 -4.86
CA GLU A 89 -7.30 -3.04 -5.44
C GLU A 89 -5.94 -3.62 -5.06
N ILE A 90 -4.89 -2.77 -5.03
CA ILE A 90 -3.55 -3.16 -4.59
C ILE A 90 -3.57 -3.57 -3.12
N LEU A 91 -4.18 -2.75 -2.25
CA LEU A 91 -4.32 -3.06 -0.84
C LEU A 91 -5.09 -4.37 -0.63
N GLU A 92 -6.18 -4.58 -1.35
CA GLU A 92 -6.95 -5.83 -1.29
C GLU A 92 -6.12 -7.04 -1.70
N SER A 93 -5.35 -6.93 -2.79
CA SER A 93 -4.43 -7.98 -3.24
C SER A 93 -3.35 -8.30 -2.20
N LEU A 94 -2.75 -7.27 -1.60
CA LEU A 94 -1.77 -7.43 -0.51
C LEU A 94 -2.41 -8.09 0.71
N LEU A 95 -3.62 -7.68 1.09
CA LEU A 95 -4.37 -8.30 2.19
C LEU A 95 -4.60 -9.79 1.93
N TYR A 96 -5.11 -10.16 0.75
CA TYR A 96 -5.29 -11.57 0.39
C TYR A 96 -4.00 -12.36 0.46
N GLN A 97 -2.90 -11.83 -0.09
CA GLN A 97 -1.62 -12.50 -0.03
C GLN A 97 -1.17 -12.74 1.41
N LYS A 98 -1.23 -11.71 2.27
CA LYS A 98 -0.82 -11.83 3.69
C LYS A 98 -1.74 -12.76 4.48
N LEU A 99 -3.04 -12.76 4.18
CA LEU A 99 -3.99 -13.71 4.78
C LEU A 99 -3.64 -15.16 4.43
N MET A 100 -3.29 -15.44 3.17
CA MET A 100 -2.90 -16.79 2.76
C MET A 100 -1.58 -17.22 3.41
N VAL A 101 -0.61 -16.31 3.58
CA VAL A 101 0.63 -16.61 4.33
C VAL A 101 0.32 -16.92 5.79
N ALA A 102 -0.51 -16.12 6.45
CA ALA A 102 -0.93 -16.40 7.83
C ALA A 102 -1.68 -17.75 7.95
N GLN A 103 -2.54 -18.08 6.97
CA GLN A 103 -3.19 -19.38 6.92
C GLN A 103 -2.19 -20.52 6.72
N ALA A 104 -1.14 -20.31 5.92
CA ALA A 104 -0.09 -21.32 5.72
C ALA A 104 0.61 -21.66 7.04
N GLU A 105 0.86 -20.66 7.90
CA GLU A 105 1.44 -20.87 9.23
C GLU A 105 0.51 -21.70 10.13
N VAL A 106 -0.79 -21.39 10.13
CA VAL A 106 -1.80 -22.15 10.89
C VAL A 106 -1.93 -23.59 10.39
N ASP A 107 -1.93 -23.79 9.07
CA ASP A 107 -2.04 -25.08 8.42
C ASP A 107 -0.71 -25.85 8.35
N SER A 108 0.39 -25.27 8.84
CA SER A 108 1.75 -25.82 8.78
C SER A 108 2.17 -26.22 7.34
N ILE A 109 1.82 -25.38 6.36
CA ILE A 109 2.21 -25.56 4.96
C ILE A 109 3.60 -24.94 4.77
N GLU A 110 4.54 -25.72 4.23
CA GLU A 110 5.91 -25.26 3.96
C GLU A 110 6.29 -25.45 2.49
N VAL A 111 7.07 -24.51 1.97
CA VAL A 111 7.66 -24.58 0.63
C VAL A 111 9.12 -25.05 0.74
N ASN A 112 9.51 -25.99 -0.11
CA ASN A 112 10.88 -26.49 -0.15
C ASN A 112 11.87 -25.39 -0.58
N LYS A 113 12.97 -25.23 0.16
CA LYS A 113 14.05 -24.26 -0.12
C LYS A 113 14.60 -24.37 -1.55
N ALA A 114 14.71 -25.58 -2.09
CA ALA A 114 15.17 -25.79 -3.47
C ALA A 114 14.18 -25.22 -4.50
N GLN A 115 12.87 -25.34 -4.24
CA GLN A 115 11.84 -24.76 -5.11
C GLN A 115 11.85 -23.24 -5.03
N VAL A 116 12.01 -22.66 -3.83
CA VAL A 116 12.15 -21.19 -3.67
C VAL A 116 13.36 -20.67 -4.42
N SER A 117 14.50 -21.36 -4.32
CA SER A 117 15.73 -20.97 -5.02
C SER A 117 15.55 -21.03 -6.54
N ALA A 118 14.93 -22.10 -7.06
CA ALA A 118 14.66 -22.23 -8.49
C ALA A 118 13.71 -21.13 -9.01
N GLU A 119 12.67 -20.82 -8.26
CA GLU A 119 11.71 -19.76 -8.60
C GLU A 119 12.35 -18.37 -8.53
N LEU A 120 13.22 -18.14 -7.54
CA LEU A 120 14.00 -16.91 -7.42
C LEU A 120 14.89 -16.69 -8.65
N GLU A 121 15.68 -17.70 -9.06
CA GLU A 121 16.53 -17.61 -10.26
C GLU A 121 15.70 -17.38 -11.53
N ARG A 122 14.54 -18.03 -11.66
CA ARG A 122 13.63 -17.82 -12.78
C ARG A 122 13.17 -16.37 -12.89
N ARG A 123 12.80 -15.75 -11.75
CA ARG A 123 12.37 -14.35 -11.69
C ARG A 123 13.51 -13.38 -11.96
N LEU A 124 14.67 -13.62 -11.36
CA LEU A 124 15.87 -12.82 -11.59
C LEU A 124 16.31 -12.86 -13.04
N SER A 125 16.26 -14.02 -13.68
CA SER A 125 16.54 -14.14 -15.12
C SER A 125 15.61 -13.26 -15.95
N GLY A 126 14.33 -13.17 -15.58
CA GLY A 126 13.37 -12.24 -16.21
C GLY A 126 13.78 -10.78 -16.05
N PHE A 127 14.21 -10.36 -14.86
CA PHE A 127 14.71 -9.01 -14.63
C PHE A 127 16.01 -8.74 -15.39
N ILE A 128 16.97 -9.67 -15.37
CA ILE A 128 18.22 -9.54 -16.13
C ILE A 128 17.92 -9.35 -17.62
N ASN A 129 16.97 -10.10 -18.18
CA ASN A 129 16.57 -9.94 -19.57
C ASN A 129 15.93 -8.57 -19.85
N GLN A 130 15.10 -8.06 -18.93
CA GLN A 130 14.47 -6.74 -19.07
C GLN A 130 15.49 -5.59 -18.99
N PHE A 131 16.50 -5.70 -18.11
CA PHE A 131 17.55 -4.70 -17.95
C PHE A 131 18.70 -4.88 -18.96
N GLY A 132 18.82 -6.07 -19.54
CA GLY A 132 19.79 -6.47 -20.57
C GLY A 132 21.08 -7.09 -20.05
N SER A 133 21.45 -6.89 -18.78
CA SER A 133 22.58 -7.59 -18.15
C SER A 133 22.49 -7.56 -16.62
N GLN A 134 23.25 -8.42 -15.95
CA GLN A 134 23.33 -8.45 -14.49
C GLN A 134 23.93 -7.16 -13.93
N GLU A 135 24.98 -6.64 -14.56
CA GLU A 135 25.70 -5.43 -14.11
C GLU A 135 24.80 -4.19 -14.15
N LYS A 136 23.91 -4.11 -15.15
CA LYS A 136 22.91 -3.03 -15.24
C LYS A 136 21.87 -3.13 -14.13
N LEU A 137 21.47 -4.35 -13.75
CA LEU A 137 20.55 -4.59 -12.66
C LEU A 137 21.18 -4.18 -11.31
N GLU A 138 22.41 -4.64 -11.04
CA GLU A 138 23.17 -4.25 -9.85
C GLU A 138 23.39 -2.75 -9.76
N LYS A 139 23.74 -2.10 -10.89
CA LYS A 139 23.92 -0.64 -10.96
C LYS A 139 22.62 0.13 -10.71
N TYR A 140 21.49 -0.38 -11.18
CA TYR A 140 20.19 0.26 -10.97
C TYR A 140 19.76 0.21 -9.50
N TYR A 141 19.94 -0.94 -8.84
CA TYR A 141 19.60 -1.11 -7.42
C TYR A 141 20.70 -0.63 -6.45
N GLY A 142 21.92 -0.41 -6.95
CA GLY A 142 23.08 -0.06 -6.12
C GLY A 142 23.50 -1.15 -5.15
N LYS A 143 23.17 -2.42 -5.45
CA LYS A 143 23.38 -3.60 -4.59
C LYS A 143 24.01 -4.73 -5.40
N SER A 144 24.76 -5.59 -4.73
CA SER A 144 25.28 -6.83 -5.33
C SER A 144 24.14 -7.82 -5.60
N MET A 145 24.34 -8.75 -6.53
CA MET A 145 23.34 -9.78 -6.79
C MET A 145 23.04 -10.65 -5.57
N SER A 146 24.00 -10.86 -4.67
CA SER A 146 23.75 -11.64 -3.45
C SER A 146 22.78 -10.92 -2.50
N GLU A 147 22.91 -9.60 -2.38
CA GLU A 147 22.01 -8.79 -1.55
C GLU A 147 20.61 -8.76 -2.17
N ILE A 148 20.52 -8.54 -3.48
CA ILE A 148 19.24 -8.57 -4.21
C ILE A 148 18.55 -9.93 -4.03
N LYS A 149 19.29 -11.04 -4.15
CA LYS A 149 18.76 -12.39 -3.89
C LYS A 149 18.23 -12.53 -2.48
N SER A 150 18.98 -12.06 -1.47
CA SER A 150 18.58 -12.15 -0.07
C SER A 150 17.30 -11.37 0.23
N GLU A 151 17.15 -10.17 -0.33
CA GLU A 151 15.95 -9.34 -0.13
C GLU A 151 14.71 -9.95 -0.79
N ILE A 152 14.87 -10.47 -2.01
CA ILE A 152 13.75 -11.02 -2.79
C ILE A 152 13.38 -12.43 -2.32
N HIS A 153 14.30 -13.18 -1.70
CA HIS A 153 14.05 -14.56 -1.29
C HIS A 153 12.80 -14.71 -0.42
N ASN A 154 12.65 -13.89 0.61
CA ASN A 154 11.49 -13.97 1.51
C ASN A 154 10.19 -13.60 0.79
N ILE A 155 10.23 -12.60 -0.09
CA ILE A 155 9.08 -12.21 -0.92
C ILE A 155 8.64 -13.37 -1.82
N VAL A 156 9.59 -14.07 -2.44
CA VAL A 156 9.30 -15.24 -3.31
C VAL A 156 8.72 -16.38 -2.48
N LYS A 157 9.31 -16.68 -1.32
CA LYS A 157 8.79 -17.70 -0.40
C LYS A 157 7.35 -17.42 0.00
N ASP A 158 7.05 -16.20 0.43
CA ASP A 158 5.70 -15.80 0.86
C ASP A 158 4.68 -15.92 -0.28
N GLN A 159 5.05 -15.54 -1.50
CA GLN A 159 4.19 -15.70 -2.66
C GLN A 159 3.93 -17.17 -3.00
N MET A 160 4.95 -18.02 -2.90
CA MET A 160 4.80 -19.46 -3.12
C MET A 160 3.91 -20.11 -2.06
N LEU A 161 4.04 -19.71 -0.79
CA LEU A 161 3.15 -20.15 0.29
C LEU A 161 1.70 -19.76 0.00
N ALA A 162 1.47 -18.49 -0.34
CA ALA A 162 0.13 -18.00 -0.66
C ALA A 162 -0.51 -18.78 -1.83
N GLN A 163 0.28 -19.07 -2.87
CA GLN A 163 -0.17 -19.87 -4.01
C GLN A 163 -0.53 -21.31 -3.62
N GLN A 164 0.26 -21.97 -2.78
CA GLN A 164 -0.03 -23.33 -2.32
C GLN A 164 -1.30 -23.40 -1.49
N VAL A 165 -1.53 -22.44 -0.59
CA VAL A 165 -2.77 -22.34 0.19
C VAL A 165 -3.96 -22.15 -0.74
N GLN A 166 -3.86 -21.22 -1.70
CA GLN A 166 -4.93 -21.00 -2.67
C GLN A 166 -5.24 -22.27 -3.48
N GLN A 167 -4.24 -23.01 -3.93
CA GLN A 167 -4.42 -24.28 -4.65
C GLN A 167 -5.12 -25.32 -3.79
N LYS A 168 -4.76 -25.44 -2.51
CA LYS A 168 -5.42 -26.34 -1.55
C LYS A 168 -6.90 -25.98 -1.30
N ILE A 169 -7.23 -24.68 -1.28
CA ILE A 169 -8.62 -24.23 -1.16
C ILE A 169 -9.41 -24.65 -2.41
N ILE A 170 -8.85 -24.40 -3.60
CA ILE A 170 -9.52 -24.66 -4.88
C ILE A 170 -9.64 -26.16 -5.16
N SER A 171 -8.70 -27.00 -4.70
CA SER A 171 -8.72 -28.44 -4.97
C SER A 171 -9.95 -29.16 -4.41
N ASN A 172 -10.63 -28.55 -3.44
CA ASN A 172 -11.86 -29.11 -2.86
C ASN A 172 -13.13 -28.73 -3.64
N ILE A 173 -13.02 -27.88 -4.68
CA ILE A 173 -14.14 -27.43 -5.49
C ILE A 173 -14.33 -28.40 -6.66
N THR A 174 -15.51 -29.02 -6.75
CA THR A 174 -15.91 -29.85 -7.88
C THR A 174 -17.00 -29.15 -8.69
N VAL A 175 -16.83 -29.08 -10.01
CA VAL A 175 -17.81 -28.48 -10.93
C VAL A 175 -18.60 -29.57 -11.63
N THR A 176 -19.92 -29.46 -11.64
CA THR A 176 -20.81 -30.45 -12.26
C THR A 176 -21.06 -30.14 -13.75
N PRO A 177 -21.32 -31.16 -14.60
CA PRO A 177 -21.69 -30.95 -15.99
C PRO A 177 -22.94 -30.06 -16.18
N SER A 178 -23.85 -30.09 -15.21
CA SER A 178 -25.07 -29.27 -15.22
C SER A 178 -24.76 -27.79 -15.04
N GLU A 179 -23.84 -27.43 -14.14
CA GLU A 179 -23.36 -26.05 -13.95
C GLU A 179 -22.64 -25.53 -15.20
N ILE A 180 -21.82 -26.37 -15.84
CA ILE A 180 -21.16 -26.04 -17.11
C ILE A 180 -22.22 -25.73 -18.18
N LYS A 181 -23.22 -26.61 -18.34
CA LYS A 181 -24.33 -26.38 -19.30
C LYS A 181 -25.10 -25.10 -18.99
N ALA A 182 -25.35 -24.81 -17.71
CA ALA A 182 -26.04 -23.59 -17.28
C ALA A 182 -25.22 -22.33 -17.58
N PHE A 183 -23.91 -22.36 -17.32
CA PHE A 183 -22.98 -21.26 -17.59
C PHE A 183 -22.94 -20.89 -19.08
N TYR A 184 -22.81 -21.89 -19.96
CA TYR A 184 -22.76 -21.65 -21.41
C TYR A 184 -24.12 -21.27 -22.01
N LYS A 185 -25.23 -21.80 -21.50
CA LYS A 185 -26.58 -21.38 -21.94
C LYS A 185 -26.90 -19.93 -21.62
N LYS A 186 -26.27 -19.35 -20.59
CA LYS A 186 -26.48 -17.96 -20.16
C LYS A 186 -25.65 -16.95 -20.98
N LYS A 187 -24.62 -17.39 -21.71
CA LYS A 187 -23.78 -16.52 -22.53
C LYS A 187 -24.37 -16.32 -23.94
N PRO A 188 -24.15 -15.16 -24.58
CA PRO A 188 -24.48 -14.97 -25.99
C PRO A 188 -23.80 -16.03 -26.86
N LYS A 189 -24.52 -16.56 -27.87
CA LYS A 189 -24.01 -17.63 -28.74
C LYS A 189 -22.73 -17.24 -29.48
N ASP A 190 -22.57 -15.95 -29.80
CA ASP A 190 -21.41 -15.39 -30.51
C ASP A 190 -20.16 -15.27 -29.62
N SER A 191 -20.29 -15.51 -28.31
CA SER A 191 -19.17 -15.51 -27.34
C SER A 191 -18.69 -16.91 -27.00
N ILE A 192 -19.20 -17.95 -27.66
CA ILE A 192 -18.78 -19.34 -27.47
C ILE A 192 -17.78 -19.67 -28.58
N PRO A 193 -16.51 -19.99 -28.25
CA PRO A 193 -15.53 -20.40 -29.25
C PRO A 193 -16.03 -21.67 -29.95
N MET A 194 -16.18 -21.61 -31.27
CA MET A 194 -16.43 -22.80 -32.08
C MET A 194 -15.07 -23.37 -32.51
N ILE A 195 -14.88 -24.66 -32.27
CA ILE A 195 -13.77 -25.48 -32.79
C ILE A 195 -14.08 -25.97 -34.19
#